data_AF-A0A7S3W1U3-F1
#
_entry.id   AF-A0A7S3W1U3-F1
#
_cell.length_a   1.000
_cell.length_b   1.000
_cell.length_c   1.000
_cell.angle_alpha   90.00
_cell.angle_beta   90.00
_cell.angle_gamma   90.00
#
_symmetry.space_group_name_H-M   'P 1'
#
loop_
_entity.id
_entity.type
_entity.pdbx_description
1 polymer ?
#
loop_
_entity_poly.entity_id
_entity_poly.type
_entity_poly.pdbx_seq_one_letter_code
_entity_poly.pdbx_strand_id
1 'polypeptide(L)'
;RRIARGGTAHPAASDKLAATAPNAMLRQTTRQCRSALRACPSAVRRLATMPAESELRKTPLHAEHLALGAKMGPFGGWDMPIQYPDGIMKSHLFTRAKAGLFDVSHMLGVVVRGADRVAFMESLCTADIQALPDGSGTLSLLTNEAGGIIDDMIITNAGDHLYMVINAGHEDKDLPHMEAQLSKFVASGKDASVETLPNNGILALQGPAAAEVLQALTPVDLSQMPFMSARPMEVAGEQCFVARSGYTGEDGFEIAVPPGGGSQHAVRGLWSTLLEREDVTPVGLGARDSLRLEAGLCLYGERHASSARAAAAGGAERAGTRTAV
;
A
#
# COMPACT_ATOMS: atom_id res chain seq x y z
N ARG A 1 55.94 -6.15 27.94
CA ARG A 1 56.60 -7.48 27.79
C ARG A 1 55.99 -8.06 26.48
N ARG A 2 56.65 -8.25 25.31
CA ARG A 2 57.99 -8.82 24.98
C ARG A 2 58.16 -10.19 25.65
N ILE A 3 58.50 -11.33 25.00
CA ILE A 3 58.96 -11.70 23.63
C ILE A 3 58.52 -13.19 23.38
N ALA A 4 58.40 -13.83 22.20
CA ALA A 4 59.32 -13.90 21.04
C ALA A 4 58.72 -14.00 19.59
N ARG A 5 58.74 -15.17 18.90
CA ARG A 5 58.98 -15.29 17.43
C ARG A 5 58.55 -16.63 16.76
N GLY A 6 58.48 -16.61 15.41
CA GLY A 6 58.45 -17.77 14.47
C GLY A 6 57.13 -17.88 13.69
N GLY A 7 57.04 -18.13 12.36
CA GLY A 7 58.03 -18.47 11.32
C GLY A 7 58.00 -19.96 10.95
N THR A 8 57.94 -20.42 9.68
CA THR A 8 58.08 -19.75 8.35
C THR A 8 57.47 -20.57 7.20
N ALA A 9 57.39 -19.95 6.01
CA ALA A 9 57.47 -20.53 4.65
C ALA A 9 56.22 -21.12 3.93
N HIS A 10 56.05 -20.65 2.69
CA HIS A 10 55.33 -21.28 1.57
C HIS A 10 56.34 -22.15 0.77
N PRO A 11 55.91 -23.08 -0.10
CA PRO A 11 55.78 -22.75 -1.52
C PRO A 11 54.60 -23.48 -2.22
N ALA A 12 54.58 -23.52 -3.55
CA ALA A 12 53.62 -24.26 -4.38
C ALA A 12 54.28 -24.83 -5.66
N ALA A 13 53.92 -26.06 -6.03
CA ALA A 13 54.13 -26.75 -7.31
C ALA A 13 53.31 -28.07 -7.25
N SER A 14 52.54 -28.59 -8.21
CA SER A 14 52.45 -28.52 -9.69
C SER A 14 53.16 -29.66 -10.45
N ASP A 15 52.40 -30.67 -10.84
CA ASP A 15 52.53 -31.43 -12.11
C ASP A 15 51.20 -32.18 -12.35
N LYS A 16 50.52 -32.05 -13.50
CA LYS A 16 50.80 -32.57 -14.85
C LYS A 16 50.72 -34.10 -14.97
N LEU A 17 49.60 -34.54 -15.56
CA LEU A 17 49.54 -35.76 -16.38
C LEU A 17 48.48 -35.55 -17.46
N ALA A 18 48.86 -35.73 -18.73
CA ALA A 18 47.98 -35.62 -19.87
C ALA A 18 48.32 -36.73 -20.87
N ALA A 19 47.36 -37.60 -21.17
CA ALA A 19 47.53 -38.68 -22.15
C ALA A 19 46.18 -39.10 -22.78
N THR A 20 46.08 -38.88 -24.09
CA THR A 20 45.43 -39.74 -25.09
C THR A 20 44.06 -40.41 -24.79
N ALA A 21 43.04 -39.96 -25.54
CA ALA A 21 41.97 -40.84 -26.07
C ALA A 21 42.54 -41.76 -27.20
N PRO A 22 41.85 -42.80 -27.76
CA PRO A 22 40.45 -42.72 -28.21
C PRO A 22 39.59 -44.02 -28.21
N ASN A 23 38.34 -43.85 -28.68
CA ASN A 23 37.49 -44.81 -29.43
C ASN A 23 36.69 -45.95 -28.75
N ALA A 24 35.57 -46.24 -29.44
CA ALA A 24 34.87 -47.52 -29.54
C ALA A 24 33.74 -47.90 -28.54
N MET A 25 32.63 -47.15 -28.52
CA MET A 25 31.32 -47.77 -28.24
C MET A 25 30.10 -47.20 -29.01
N LEU A 26 30.30 -46.64 -30.21
CA LEU A 26 29.20 -46.26 -31.10
C LEU A 26 28.68 -47.46 -31.92
N ARG A 27 28.06 -48.45 -31.27
CA ARG A 27 27.21 -49.53 -31.86
C ARG A 27 26.68 -50.48 -30.78
N GLN A 28 25.43 -50.30 -30.33
CA GLN A 28 24.43 -51.37 -30.03
C GLN A 28 23.24 -50.82 -29.21
N THR A 29 22.21 -50.32 -29.89
CA THR A 29 20.80 -50.26 -29.39
C THR A 29 19.77 -49.89 -30.49
N THR A 30 20.17 -49.85 -31.76
CA THR A 30 19.30 -49.54 -32.91
C THR A 30 18.39 -50.71 -33.31
N ARG A 31 17.43 -51.10 -32.44
CA ARG A 31 16.45 -52.14 -32.80
C ARG A 31 15.06 -52.09 -32.11
N GLN A 32 14.46 -50.91 -31.94
CA GLN A 32 13.02 -50.81 -31.59
C GLN A 32 12.28 -49.59 -32.17
N CYS A 33 12.48 -49.30 -33.46
CA CYS A 33 11.64 -48.36 -34.22
C CYS A 33 10.99 -49.05 -35.42
N ARG A 34 9.69 -49.41 -35.34
CA ARG A 34 8.72 -49.62 -36.46
C ARG A 34 7.37 -50.23 -36.00
N SER A 35 6.46 -49.43 -35.40
CA SER A 35 5.00 -49.75 -35.35
C SER A 35 4.07 -48.66 -34.75
N ALA A 36 4.36 -47.36 -34.90
CA ALA A 36 3.47 -46.30 -34.37
C ALA A 36 3.46 -44.98 -35.16
N LEU A 37 3.41 -45.04 -36.50
CA LEU A 37 3.27 -43.85 -37.35
C LEU A 37 1.87 -43.76 -37.97
N ARG A 38 0.91 -43.19 -37.22
CA ARG A 38 -0.36 -42.63 -37.73
C ARG A 38 -1.08 -41.80 -36.64
N ALA A 39 -1.76 -40.73 -37.10
CA ALA A 39 -2.73 -39.91 -36.36
C ALA A 39 -2.27 -39.20 -35.06
N CYS A 40 -1.70 -37.99 -35.19
CA CYS A 40 -1.87 -36.88 -34.23
C CYS A 40 -1.37 -35.56 -34.86
N PRO A 41 -2.25 -34.63 -35.30
CA PRO A 41 -1.83 -33.33 -35.81
C PRO A 41 -1.56 -32.32 -34.67
N SER A 42 -0.50 -31.52 -34.84
CA SER A 42 -0.21 -30.26 -34.12
C SER A 42 -0.42 -30.25 -32.59
N ALA A 43 0.62 -30.61 -31.84
CA ALA A 43 0.73 -30.30 -30.41
C ALA A 43 1.91 -29.34 -30.15
N VAL A 44 1.71 -28.41 -29.20
CA VAL A 44 2.73 -27.53 -28.58
C VAL A 44 3.54 -26.62 -29.54
N ARG A 45 2.96 -25.45 -29.83
CA ARG A 45 3.47 -24.22 -29.19
C ARG A 45 2.34 -23.22 -28.95
N ARG A 46 1.51 -23.49 -27.94
CA ARG A 46 0.76 -22.39 -27.31
C ARG A 46 1.81 -21.46 -26.72
N LEU A 47 1.96 -20.26 -27.29
CA LEU A 47 2.32 -19.13 -26.45
C LEU A 47 1.26 -19.08 -25.34
N ALA A 48 1.67 -18.84 -24.11
CA ALA A 48 0.71 -18.35 -23.14
C ALA A 48 0.22 -17.01 -23.69
N THR A 49 -1.04 -16.96 -24.12
CA THR A 49 -1.71 -15.68 -24.35
C THR A 49 -1.62 -14.97 -22.99
N MET A 50 -0.84 -13.90 -22.91
CA MET A 50 -0.93 -13.01 -21.76
C MET A 50 -2.41 -12.60 -21.64
N PRO A 51 -2.99 -12.48 -20.43
CA PRO A 51 -4.27 -11.82 -20.31
C PRO A 51 -4.16 -10.47 -21.03
N ALA A 52 -5.19 -10.10 -21.80
CA ALA A 52 -5.17 -8.83 -22.51
C ALA A 52 -4.88 -7.72 -21.49
N GLU A 53 -3.94 -6.84 -21.81
CA GLU A 53 -3.53 -5.75 -20.93
C GLU A 53 -4.75 -4.85 -20.68
N SER A 54 -5.40 -5.06 -19.53
CA SER A 54 -6.43 -4.15 -19.03
C SER A 54 -5.76 -2.80 -18.83
N GLU A 55 -6.26 -1.74 -19.49
CA GLU A 55 -5.72 -0.40 -19.30
C GLU A 55 -5.73 -0.07 -17.80
N LEU A 56 -4.54 0.15 -17.26
CA LEU A 56 -4.34 0.47 -15.86
C LEU A 56 -5.04 1.80 -15.55
N ARG A 57 -5.76 1.84 -14.42
CA ARG A 57 -6.39 3.05 -13.90
C ARG A 57 -5.33 4.12 -13.60
N LYS A 58 -5.68 5.39 -13.75
CA LYS A 58 -4.75 6.52 -13.60
C LYS A 58 -5.28 7.49 -12.56
N THR A 59 -4.45 7.87 -11.60
CA THR A 59 -4.80 8.88 -10.59
C THR A 59 -4.88 10.27 -11.23
N PRO A 60 -5.47 11.28 -10.55
CA PRO A 60 -5.48 12.66 -11.01
C PRO A 60 -4.08 13.30 -11.17
N LEU A 61 -3.01 12.59 -10.79
CA LEU A 61 -1.62 13.05 -10.78
C LEU A 61 -0.72 12.29 -11.78
N HIS A 62 -1.31 11.43 -12.64
CA HIS A 62 -0.55 10.59 -13.57
C HIS A 62 0.36 11.37 -14.53
N ALA A 63 -0.09 12.53 -15.00
CA ALA A 63 0.70 13.40 -15.88
C ALA A 63 1.84 14.10 -15.13
N GLU A 64 1.59 14.49 -13.87
CA GLU A 64 2.53 15.14 -12.97
C GLU A 64 3.66 14.17 -12.58
N HIS A 65 3.34 12.89 -12.31
CA HIS A 65 4.33 11.83 -12.08
C HIS A 65 5.24 11.63 -13.29
N LEU A 66 4.67 11.60 -14.50
CA LEU A 66 5.44 11.50 -15.74
C LEU A 66 6.33 12.73 -15.98
N ALA A 67 5.83 13.95 -15.69
CA ALA A 67 6.59 15.18 -15.79
C ALA A 67 7.78 15.24 -14.81
N LEU A 68 7.63 14.65 -13.62
CA LEU A 68 8.69 14.45 -12.61
C LEU A 68 9.64 13.29 -12.96
N GLY A 69 9.49 12.65 -14.13
CA GLY A 69 10.34 11.55 -14.58
C GLY A 69 10.16 10.25 -13.78
N ALA A 70 9.00 10.03 -13.17
CA ALA A 70 8.72 8.82 -12.42
C ALA A 70 8.77 7.57 -13.32
N LYS A 71 9.37 6.50 -12.79
CA LYS A 71 9.22 5.17 -13.34
C LYS A 71 7.87 4.61 -12.89
N MET A 72 6.88 4.65 -13.79
CA MET A 72 5.54 4.11 -13.56
C MET A 72 5.53 2.56 -13.60
N GLY A 73 4.45 1.96 -13.12
CA GLY A 73 4.23 0.52 -13.15
C GLY A 73 2.93 0.07 -12.46
N PRO A 74 2.48 -1.17 -12.70
CA PRO A 74 1.21 -1.69 -12.20
C PRO A 74 1.21 -1.90 -10.68
N PHE A 75 0.21 -1.35 -10.00
CA PHE A 75 -0.08 -1.58 -8.58
C PHE A 75 -1.59 -1.49 -8.31
N GLY A 76 -2.20 -2.54 -7.73
CA GLY A 76 -3.63 -2.54 -7.39
C GLY A 76 -4.61 -2.32 -8.56
N GLY A 77 -4.17 -2.55 -9.81
CA GLY A 77 -4.95 -2.22 -11.03
C GLY A 77 -4.72 -0.80 -11.58
N TRP A 78 -3.84 -0.02 -10.96
CA TRP A 78 -3.47 1.34 -11.34
C TRP A 78 -2.03 1.42 -11.90
N ASP A 79 -1.73 2.48 -12.67
CA ASP A 79 -0.38 2.81 -13.13
C ASP A 79 0.24 3.88 -12.22
N MET A 80 1.17 3.48 -11.36
CA MET A 80 1.63 4.24 -10.20
C MET A 80 3.15 4.49 -10.22
N PRO A 81 3.65 5.61 -9.66
CA PRO A 81 5.08 5.88 -9.57
C PRO A 81 5.77 4.87 -8.62
N ILE A 82 6.57 3.96 -9.17
CA ILE A 82 7.39 3.02 -8.41
C ILE A 82 8.55 3.76 -7.73
N GLN A 83 9.18 4.69 -8.45
CA GLN A 83 10.25 5.55 -7.97
C GLN A 83 10.42 6.78 -8.88
N TYR A 84 11.00 7.86 -8.32
CA TYR A 84 11.45 9.05 -9.07
C TYR A 84 12.92 8.89 -9.51
N PRO A 85 13.48 9.79 -10.34
CA PRO A 85 14.84 9.65 -10.88
C PRO A 85 15.94 9.51 -9.83
N ASP A 86 15.73 10.12 -8.65
CA ASP A 86 16.61 10.07 -7.48
C ASP A 86 16.72 8.69 -6.81
N GLY A 87 15.78 7.78 -7.11
CA GLY A 87 15.79 6.39 -6.64
C GLY A 87 15.26 6.18 -5.21
N ILE A 88 14.81 4.94 -4.98
CA ILE A 88 14.10 4.50 -3.76
C ILE A 88 14.81 4.93 -2.46
N MET A 89 16.11 4.66 -2.35
CA MET A 89 16.86 4.89 -1.11
C MET A 89 16.98 6.39 -0.77
N LYS A 90 17.09 7.28 -1.78
CA LYS A 90 17.16 8.72 -1.52
C LYS A 90 15.80 9.27 -1.07
N SER A 91 14.71 8.88 -1.74
CA SER A 91 13.34 9.25 -1.32
C SER A 91 13.01 8.73 0.08
N HIS A 92 13.40 7.49 0.40
CA HIS A 92 13.24 6.91 1.74
C HIS A 92 13.98 7.75 2.80
N LEU A 93 15.29 7.98 2.63
CA LEU A 93 16.11 8.70 3.61
C LEU A 93 15.68 10.16 3.75
N PHE A 94 15.20 10.79 2.68
CA PHE A 94 14.60 12.13 2.74
C PHE A 94 13.30 12.14 3.55
N THR A 95 12.44 11.12 3.40
CA THR A 95 11.20 11.00 4.19
C THR A 95 11.50 10.88 5.69
N ARG A 96 12.52 10.10 6.07
CA ARG A 96 13.01 9.98 7.46
C ARG A 96 13.62 11.28 8.02
N ALA A 97 13.99 12.24 7.18
CA ALA A 97 14.76 13.43 7.58
C ALA A 97 14.00 14.76 7.44
N LYS A 98 12.99 14.82 6.57
CA LYS A 98 12.20 16.02 6.21
C LYS A 98 10.73 15.60 6.01
N ALA A 99 10.18 15.71 4.79
CA ALA A 99 8.87 15.16 4.44
C ALA A 99 8.87 14.51 3.04
N GLY A 100 8.21 13.36 2.94
CA GLY A 100 7.88 12.67 1.70
C GLY A 100 6.41 12.86 1.36
N LEU A 101 6.11 13.18 0.09
CA LEU A 101 4.76 13.33 -0.45
C LEU A 101 4.42 12.14 -1.37
N PHE A 102 3.34 11.44 -1.04
CA PHE A 102 2.89 10.23 -1.74
C PHE A 102 1.52 10.48 -2.37
N ASP A 103 1.35 10.08 -3.63
CA ASP A 103 0.02 9.94 -4.22
C ASP A 103 -0.59 8.60 -3.79
N VAL A 104 -1.66 8.68 -2.99
CA VAL A 104 -2.44 7.53 -2.54
C VAL A 104 -3.90 7.58 -3.02
N SER A 105 -4.19 8.38 -4.06
CA SER A 105 -5.48 8.53 -4.76
C SER A 105 -5.98 7.29 -5.52
N HIS A 106 -5.35 6.14 -5.27
CA HIS A 106 -5.71 4.83 -5.79
C HIS A 106 -6.38 3.94 -4.72
N MET A 107 -6.26 4.32 -3.43
CA MET A 107 -7.03 3.76 -2.32
C MET A 107 -8.46 4.32 -2.37
N LEU A 108 -9.47 3.51 -2.05
CA LEU A 108 -10.87 3.94 -2.17
C LEU A 108 -11.39 4.53 -0.84
N GLY A 109 -11.90 5.77 -0.91
CA GLY A 109 -12.68 6.35 0.18
C GLY A 109 -14.09 5.75 0.23
N VAL A 110 -14.56 5.38 1.41
CA VAL A 110 -15.90 4.82 1.65
C VAL A 110 -16.56 5.53 2.83
N VAL A 111 -17.85 5.82 2.70
CA VAL A 111 -18.66 6.56 3.68
C VAL A 111 -19.79 5.65 4.16
N VAL A 112 -20.03 5.61 5.48
CA VAL A 112 -21.11 4.84 6.10
C VAL A 112 -22.02 5.75 6.91
N ARG A 113 -23.31 5.75 6.58
CA ARG A 113 -24.33 6.63 7.16
C ARG A 113 -25.48 5.82 7.77
N GLY A 114 -26.42 6.51 8.42
CA GLY A 114 -27.56 5.92 9.12
C GLY A 114 -27.39 5.88 10.64
N ALA A 115 -28.50 5.70 11.35
CA ALA A 115 -28.55 5.65 12.81
C ALA A 115 -27.76 4.45 13.37
N ASP A 116 -27.81 3.30 12.71
CA ASP A 116 -27.18 2.05 13.13
C ASP A 116 -25.75 1.85 12.54
N ARG A 117 -25.17 2.88 11.89
CA ARG A 117 -23.87 2.79 11.17
C ARG A 117 -22.72 2.19 11.98
N VAL A 118 -22.68 2.45 13.29
CA VAL A 118 -21.68 1.90 14.22
C VAL A 118 -21.88 0.39 14.37
N ALA A 119 -23.09 -0.02 14.77
CA ALA A 119 -23.46 -1.43 14.92
C ALA A 119 -23.42 -2.23 13.59
N PHE A 120 -23.49 -1.55 12.44
CA PHE A 120 -23.21 -2.15 11.14
C PHE A 120 -21.72 -2.45 10.98
N MET A 121 -20.84 -1.46 11.14
CA MET A 121 -19.39 -1.67 10.94
C MET A 121 -18.76 -2.59 12.00
N GLU A 122 -19.24 -2.58 13.24
CA GLU A 122 -18.84 -3.53 14.28
C GLU A 122 -19.29 -4.97 13.99
N SER A 123 -20.25 -5.18 13.08
CA SER A 123 -20.60 -6.52 12.61
C SER A 123 -19.66 -7.06 11.51
N LEU A 124 -18.75 -6.21 11.01
CA LEU A 124 -17.81 -6.52 9.92
C LEU A 124 -16.34 -6.52 10.36
N CYS A 125 -16.00 -5.73 11.37
CA CYS A 125 -14.61 -5.39 11.69
C CYS A 125 -14.23 -5.61 13.16
N THR A 126 -12.94 -5.45 13.46
CA THR A 126 -12.36 -5.82 14.77
C THR A 126 -12.21 -4.67 15.76
N ALA A 127 -12.65 -3.46 15.42
CA ALA A 127 -12.50 -2.28 16.26
C ALA A 127 -13.78 -1.98 17.06
N ASP A 128 -13.62 -1.49 18.27
CA ASP A 128 -14.68 -0.81 19.04
C ASP A 128 -14.88 0.59 18.44
N ILE A 129 -15.94 0.75 17.66
CA ILE A 129 -16.29 2.02 16.98
C ILE A 129 -17.22 2.82 17.90
N GLN A 130 -18.00 2.15 18.76
CA GLN A 130 -18.86 2.80 19.74
C GLN A 130 -18.07 3.59 20.79
N ALA A 131 -16.83 3.20 21.09
CA ALA A 131 -15.90 3.95 21.94
C ALA A 131 -15.05 4.99 21.17
N LEU A 132 -15.10 5.04 19.83
CA LEU A 132 -14.25 5.91 19.00
C LEU A 132 -14.78 7.36 19.01
N PRO A 133 -14.04 8.35 19.57
CA PRO A 133 -14.55 9.72 19.67
C PRO A 133 -14.75 10.40 18.31
N ASP A 134 -15.66 11.37 18.24
CA ASP A 134 -15.85 12.21 17.06
C ASP A 134 -14.53 12.89 16.65
N GLY A 135 -14.21 12.85 15.37
CA GLY A 135 -12.92 13.32 14.84
C GLY A 135 -11.73 12.42 15.16
N SER A 136 -11.96 11.16 15.53
CA SER A 136 -10.91 10.16 15.76
C SER A 136 -11.05 8.96 14.82
N GLY A 137 -9.92 8.33 14.49
CA GLY A 137 -9.84 7.13 13.69
C GLY A 137 -9.07 6.00 14.36
N THR A 138 -9.17 4.80 13.77
CA THR A 138 -8.50 3.59 14.23
C THR A 138 -8.19 2.66 13.06
N LEU A 139 -7.14 1.85 13.18
CA LEU A 139 -6.88 0.74 12.28
C LEU A 139 -7.81 -0.43 12.65
N SER A 140 -8.52 -0.96 11.66
CA SER A 140 -9.42 -2.10 11.82
C SER A 140 -9.21 -3.13 10.73
N LEU A 141 -9.55 -4.39 11.00
CA LEU A 141 -9.50 -5.49 10.04
C LEU A 141 -10.92 -5.79 9.56
N LEU A 142 -11.16 -5.78 8.25
CA LEU A 142 -12.39 -6.33 7.68
C LEU A 142 -12.33 -7.86 7.81
N THR A 143 -13.40 -8.51 8.28
CA THR A 143 -13.36 -9.96 8.58
C THR A 143 -14.56 -10.72 8.03
N ASN A 144 -14.32 -11.98 7.65
CA ASN A 144 -15.37 -12.89 7.22
C ASN A 144 -16.00 -13.64 8.40
N GLU A 145 -17.12 -14.32 8.14
CA GLU A 145 -17.91 -15.08 9.13
C GLU A 145 -17.13 -16.23 9.82
N ALA A 146 -15.92 -16.56 9.36
CA ALA A 146 -15.00 -17.53 9.98
C ALA A 146 -13.83 -16.89 10.76
N GLY A 147 -13.82 -15.55 10.93
CA GLY A 147 -12.77 -14.80 11.62
C GLY A 147 -11.44 -14.69 10.85
N GLY A 148 -11.45 -14.99 9.55
CA GLY A 148 -10.35 -14.68 8.64
C GLY A 148 -10.40 -13.22 8.18
N ILE A 149 -9.24 -12.61 7.99
CA ILE A 149 -9.12 -11.24 7.48
C ILE A 149 -9.55 -11.22 5.99
N ILE A 150 -10.23 -10.15 5.58
CA ILE A 150 -10.59 -9.85 4.19
C ILE A 150 -9.67 -8.76 3.64
N ASP A 151 -9.50 -7.65 4.38
CA ASP A 151 -8.59 -6.52 4.13
C ASP A 151 -8.28 -5.78 5.45
N ASP A 152 -7.33 -4.83 5.46
CA ASP A 152 -7.08 -3.89 6.56
C ASP A 152 -7.38 -2.43 6.16
N MET A 153 -8.00 -1.66 7.06
CA MET A 153 -8.58 -0.34 6.74
C MET A 153 -8.47 0.64 7.91
N ILE A 154 -8.37 1.93 7.60
CA ILE A 154 -8.59 2.98 8.61
C ILE A 154 -10.08 3.32 8.63
N ILE A 155 -10.70 3.29 9.82
CA ILE A 155 -12.06 3.77 10.07
C ILE A 155 -11.96 5.03 10.92
N THR A 156 -12.67 6.09 10.51
CA THR A 156 -12.77 7.37 11.20
C THR A 156 -14.22 7.65 11.59
N ASN A 157 -14.47 7.98 12.86
CA ASN A 157 -15.74 8.58 13.26
C ASN A 157 -15.72 10.08 12.90
N ALA A 158 -16.50 10.48 11.90
CA ALA A 158 -16.64 11.87 11.47
C ALA A 158 -17.85 12.58 12.14
N GLY A 159 -18.44 11.99 13.18
CA GLY A 159 -19.62 12.49 13.88
C GLY A 159 -20.91 11.97 13.23
N ASP A 160 -21.38 12.63 12.16
CA ASP A 160 -22.62 12.24 11.47
C ASP A 160 -22.49 10.97 10.62
N HIS A 161 -21.25 10.57 10.30
CA HIS A 161 -20.93 9.39 9.49
C HIS A 161 -19.62 8.74 9.93
N LEU A 162 -19.37 7.53 9.42
CA LEU A 162 -18.03 6.94 9.43
C LEU A 162 -17.39 7.18 8.05
N TYR A 163 -16.12 7.56 8.03
CA TYR A 163 -15.30 7.64 6.82
C TYR A 163 -14.19 6.60 6.89
N MET A 164 -13.94 5.90 5.78
CA MET A 164 -13.02 4.77 5.73
C MET A 164 -12.14 4.84 4.48
N VAL A 165 -10.96 4.25 4.56
CA VAL A 165 -10.05 4.08 3.42
C VAL A 165 -9.65 2.60 3.36
N ILE A 166 -9.92 1.95 2.21
CA ILE A 166 -9.62 0.53 1.94
C ILE A 166 -8.54 0.37 0.87
N ASN A 167 -7.87 -0.78 0.83
CA ASN A 167 -6.72 -0.98 -0.07
C ASN A 167 -7.10 -1.00 -1.56
N ALA A 168 -6.21 -0.44 -2.37
CA ALA A 168 -6.35 -0.40 -3.83
C ALA A 168 -6.35 -1.82 -4.44
N GLY A 169 -7.35 -2.12 -5.27
CA GLY A 169 -7.49 -3.44 -5.90
C GLY A 169 -8.10 -4.53 -5.01
N HIS A 170 -8.56 -4.19 -3.80
CA HIS A 170 -9.39 -5.07 -2.96
C HIS A 170 -10.89 -4.73 -3.01
N GLU A 171 -11.25 -3.64 -3.72
CA GLU A 171 -12.61 -3.23 -4.10
C GLU A 171 -13.51 -4.42 -4.51
N ASP A 172 -13.01 -5.33 -5.36
CA ASP A 172 -13.70 -6.54 -5.87
C ASP A 172 -14.04 -7.60 -4.79
N LYS A 173 -13.51 -7.47 -3.58
CA LYS A 173 -13.75 -8.37 -2.44
C LYS A 173 -14.54 -7.65 -1.35
N ASP A 174 -14.12 -6.43 -1.04
CA ASP A 174 -14.57 -5.68 0.13
C ASP A 174 -15.97 -5.13 -0.08
N LEU A 175 -16.22 -4.51 -1.25
CA LEU A 175 -17.52 -3.93 -1.56
C LEU A 175 -18.60 -5.01 -1.67
N PRO A 176 -18.43 -6.14 -2.40
CA PRO A 176 -19.44 -7.21 -2.43
C PRO A 176 -19.67 -7.86 -1.05
N HIS A 177 -18.66 -7.91 -0.18
CA HIS A 177 -18.84 -8.37 1.19
C HIS A 177 -19.69 -7.39 2.01
N MET A 178 -19.34 -6.09 1.98
CA MET A 178 -20.06 -5.03 2.67
C MET A 178 -21.52 -4.93 2.17
N GLU A 179 -21.74 -4.94 0.86
CA GLU A 179 -23.08 -4.90 0.24
C GLU A 179 -23.95 -6.10 0.66
N ALA A 180 -23.37 -7.31 0.68
CA ALA A 180 -24.09 -8.53 1.07
C ALA A 180 -24.51 -8.49 2.54
N GLN A 181 -23.65 -7.99 3.44
CA GLN A 181 -23.98 -7.86 4.86
C GLN A 181 -24.92 -6.67 5.12
N LEU A 182 -24.74 -5.54 4.43
CA LEU A 182 -25.63 -4.37 4.47
C LEU A 182 -27.05 -4.76 4.06
N SER A 183 -27.18 -5.57 3.01
CA SER A 183 -28.47 -6.10 2.55
C SER A 183 -29.18 -6.91 3.63
N LYS A 184 -28.47 -7.77 4.38
CA LYS A 184 -29.03 -8.50 5.54
C LYS A 184 -29.41 -7.53 6.68
N PHE A 185 -28.56 -6.54 6.93
CA PHE A 185 -28.69 -5.59 8.04
C PHE A 185 -29.91 -4.68 7.87
N VAL A 186 -30.07 -4.08 6.69
CA VAL A 186 -31.26 -3.27 6.33
C VAL A 186 -32.52 -4.13 6.27
N ALA A 187 -32.44 -5.37 5.75
CA ALA A 187 -33.56 -6.32 5.78
C ALA A 187 -33.98 -6.73 7.22
N SER A 188 -33.15 -6.51 8.23
CA SER A 188 -33.50 -6.68 9.65
C SER A 188 -34.23 -5.48 10.28
N GLY A 189 -34.47 -4.41 9.50
CA GLY A 189 -35.18 -3.20 9.93
C GLY A 189 -34.29 -2.12 10.55
N LYS A 190 -32.97 -2.16 10.28
CA LYS A 190 -31.97 -1.20 10.77
C LYS A 190 -31.59 -0.17 9.71
N ASP A 191 -31.16 1.01 10.16
CA ASP A 191 -30.77 2.13 9.30
C ASP A 191 -29.25 2.22 9.12
N ALA A 192 -28.75 1.71 7.98
CA ALA A 192 -27.39 1.91 7.54
C ALA A 192 -27.33 2.06 6.00
N SER A 193 -26.37 2.82 5.50
CA SER A 193 -26.01 2.88 4.08
C SER A 193 -24.50 2.97 3.88
N VAL A 194 -24.03 2.52 2.71
CA VAL A 194 -22.62 2.59 2.29
C VAL A 194 -22.56 3.33 0.95
N GLU A 195 -21.63 4.27 0.84
CA GLU A 195 -21.37 5.10 -0.34
C GLU A 195 -19.86 5.06 -0.64
N THR A 196 -19.48 4.83 -1.90
CA THR A 196 -18.07 4.93 -2.33
C THR A 196 -17.78 6.33 -2.86
N LEU A 197 -16.57 6.83 -2.65
CA LEU A 197 -16.11 8.15 -3.12
C LEU A 197 -15.09 8.00 -4.27
N PRO A 198 -15.47 7.45 -5.44
CA PRO A 198 -14.52 7.19 -6.52
C PRO A 198 -13.92 8.48 -7.06
N ASN A 199 -12.61 8.45 -7.34
CA ASN A 199 -11.82 9.59 -7.80
C ASN A 199 -11.70 10.73 -6.76
N ASN A 200 -11.86 10.43 -5.47
CA ASN A 200 -11.25 11.25 -4.43
C ASN A 200 -9.71 11.27 -4.64
N GLY A 201 -9.09 12.42 -4.46
CA GLY A 201 -7.62 12.48 -4.40
C GLY A 201 -7.18 12.34 -2.96
N ILE A 202 -6.19 11.51 -2.69
CA ILE A 202 -5.62 11.38 -1.35
C ILE A 202 -4.11 11.55 -1.47
N LEU A 203 -3.57 12.55 -0.79
CA LEU A 203 -2.14 12.77 -0.64
C LEU A 203 -1.71 12.35 0.77
N ALA A 204 -0.61 11.63 0.92
CA ALA A 204 0.02 11.44 2.22
C ALA A 204 1.30 12.27 2.30
N LEU A 205 1.39 13.17 3.28
CA LEU A 205 2.59 13.92 3.64
C LEU A 205 3.15 13.32 4.93
N GLN A 206 4.38 12.80 4.90
CA GLN A 206 4.92 11.94 5.96
C GLN A 206 6.37 12.30 6.27
N GLY A 207 6.79 12.29 7.54
CA GLY A 207 8.13 12.68 7.96
C GLY A 207 8.13 13.80 9.02
N PRO A 208 9.22 14.01 9.75
CA PRO A 208 9.29 14.96 10.86
C PRO A 208 8.98 16.42 10.47
N ALA A 209 9.14 16.82 9.21
CA ALA A 209 8.79 18.16 8.73
C ALA A 209 7.32 18.29 8.27
N ALA A 210 6.54 17.20 8.20
CA ALA A 210 5.19 17.20 7.64
C ALA A 210 4.24 18.17 8.35
N ALA A 211 4.31 18.25 9.68
CA ALA A 211 3.51 19.17 10.48
C ALA A 211 3.83 20.65 10.19
N GLU A 212 5.10 21.03 10.10
CA GLU A 212 5.52 22.41 9.79
C GLU A 212 5.16 22.81 8.36
N VAL A 213 5.40 21.91 7.39
CA VAL A 213 5.05 22.10 5.98
C VAL A 213 3.54 22.35 5.83
N LEU A 214 2.71 21.51 6.45
CA LEU A 214 1.25 21.58 6.34
C LEU A 214 0.66 22.74 7.16
N GLN A 215 1.21 23.05 8.34
CA GLN A 215 0.74 24.16 9.17
C GLN A 215 0.83 25.50 8.45
N ALA A 216 1.86 25.69 7.62
CA ALA A 216 2.01 26.88 6.78
C ALA A 216 0.98 26.99 5.63
N LEU A 217 0.13 25.97 5.43
CA LEU A 217 -0.91 25.91 4.40
C LEU A 217 -2.34 25.87 4.97
N THR A 218 -2.54 25.91 6.30
CA THR A 218 -3.87 25.83 6.91
C THR A 218 -4.02 26.79 8.10
N PRO A 219 -5.21 27.40 8.30
CA PRO A 219 -5.50 28.20 9.50
C PRO A 219 -5.78 27.35 10.75
N VAL A 220 -5.84 26.02 10.64
CA VAL A 220 -6.06 25.12 11.78
C VAL A 220 -4.75 24.84 12.52
N ASP A 221 -4.75 24.97 13.84
CA ASP A 221 -3.61 24.57 14.68
C ASP A 221 -3.46 23.04 14.72
N LEU A 222 -2.44 22.53 14.02
CA LEU A 222 -2.13 21.11 13.90
C LEU A 222 -1.50 20.53 15.18
N SER A 223 -1.06 21.36 16.14
CA SER A 223 -0.65 20.87 17.46
C SER A 223 -1.83 20.32 18.26
N GLN A 224 -3.05 20.76 17.94
CA GLN A 224 -4.31 20.28 18.54
C GLN A 224 -4.90 19.06 17.82
N MET A 225 -4.25 18.56 16.76
CA MET A 225 -4.58 17.29 16.11
C MET A 225 -3.62 16.20 16.61
N PRO A 226 -3.98 15.36 17.61
CA PRO A 226 -3.16 14.21 17.98
C PRO A 226 -3.11 13.15 16.88
N PHE A 227 -2.17 12.19 16.98
CA PHE A 227 -2.12 11.04 16.08
C PHE A 227 -3.47 10.30 16.05
N MET A 228 -3.88 9.87 14.86
CA MET A 228 -5.20 9.30 14.57
C MET A 228 -6.41 10.22 14.81
N SER A 229 -6.23 11.54 15.00
CA SER A 229 -7.33 12.49 14.84
C SER A 229 -7.54 12.87 13.37
N ALA A 230 -8.77 13.23 12.99
CA ALA A 230 -9.13 13.63 11.65
C ALA A 230 -10.29 14.63 11.63
N ARG A 231 -10.31 15.52 10.64
CA ARG A 231 -11.33 16.58 10.54
C ARG A 231 -11.49 17.13 9.11
N PRO A 232 -12.65 17.72 8.78
CA PRO A 232 -12.70 18.69 7.69
C PRO A 232 -11.88 19.94 8.05
N MET A 233 -11.08 20.43 7.10
CA MET A 233 -10.36 21.71 7.19
C MET A 233 -9.89 22.19 5.81
N GLU A 234 -9.60 23.48 5.71
CA GLU A 234 -9.00 24.09 4.52
C GLU A 234 -7.48 23.86 4.49
N VAL A 235 -6.94 23.48 3.33
CA VAL A 235 -5.50 23.39 3.06
C VAL A 235 -5.23 24.08 1.72
N ALA A 236 -4.34 25.08 1.70
CA ALA A 236 -4.00 25.89 0.52
C ALA A 236 -5.22 26.51 -0.20
N GLY A 237 -6.32 26.77 0.52
CA GLY A 237 -7.60 27.26 -0.03
C GLY A 237 -8.59 26.17 -0.43
N GLU A 238 -8.16 24.90 -0.48
CA GLU A 238 -8.99 23.76 -0.86
C GLU A 238 -9.61 23.07 0.36
N GLN A 239 -10.90 22.71 0.26
CA GLN A 239 -11.61 22.04 1.35
C GLN A 239 -11.29 20.54 1.36
N CYS A 240 -10.60 20.09 2.41
CA CYS A 240 -10.10 18.73 2.55
C CYS A 240 -10.69 18.04 3.79
N PHE A 241 -10.74 16.71 3.78
CA PHE A 241 -10.79 15.91 5.00
C PHE A 241 -9.38 15.43 5.32
N VAL A 242 -8.83 15.81 6.47
CA VAL A 242 -7.42 15.57 6.81
C VAL A 242 -7.32 14.78 8.11
N ALA A 243 -6.59 13.68 8.05
CA ALA A 243 -6.26 12.82 9.18
C ALA A 243 -4.78 12.93 9.53
N ARG A 244 -4.41 12.93 10.81
CA ARG A 244 -3.01 12.79 11.26
C ARG A 244 -2.67 11.31 11.39
N SER A 245 -2.63 10.66 10.22
CA SER A 245 -2.39 9.22 10.02
C SER A 245 -1.18 8.99 9.11
N GLY A 246 -0.69 7.76 9.06
CA GLY A 246 0.48 7.45 8.25
C GLY A 246 0.77 5.97 8.10
N TYR A 247 1.53 5.67 7.06
CA TYR A 247 1.96 4.32 6.68
C TYR A 247 3.49 4.24 6.54
N THR A 248 4.20 5.03 7.34
CA THR A 248 5.68 5.17 7.28
C THR A 248 6.36 4.95 8.63
N GLY A 249 5.62 5.05 9.74
CA GLY A 249 6.17 5.10 11.11
C GLY A 249 6.68 6.47 11.53
N GLU A 250 6.66 7.46 10.64
CA GLU A 250 6.88 8.88 10.97
C GLU A 250 5.56 9.54 11.40
N ASP A 251 5.66 10.76 11.94
CA ASP A 251 4.52 11.68 11.97
C ASP A 251 4.09 12.07 10.54
N GLY A 252 2.83 12.46 10.37
CA GLY A 252 2.32 12.80 9.06
C GLY A 252 0.80 12.95 8.99
N PHE A 253 0.34 13.31 7.80
CA PHE A 253 -1.05 13.60 7.49
C PHE A 253 -1.47 12.96 6.18
N GLU A 254 -2.70 12.47 6.12
CA GLU A 254 -3.39 12.07 4.90
C GLU A 254 -4.47 13.12 4.57
N ILE A 255 -4.36 13.72 3.39
CA ILE A 255 -5.13 14.87 2.92
C ILE A 255 -6.04 14.37 1.79
N ALA A 256 -7.30 14.11 2.12
CA ALA A 256 -8.31 13.66 1.16
C ALA A 256 -9.12 14.84 0.63
N VAL A 257 -9.12 15.03 -0.69
CA VAL A 257 -10.00 15.98 -1.40
C VAL A 257 -11.29 15.24 -1.77
N PRO A 258 -12.48 15.66 -1.27
CA PRO A 258 -13.76 15.03 -1.59
C PRO A 258 -14.05 15.07 -3.10
N PRO A 259 -14.78 14.09 -3.67
CA PRO A 259 -15.12 14.07 -5.09
C PRO A 259 -16.11 15.20 -5.46
N GLY A 260 -15.93 15.78 -6.64
CA GLY A 260 -16.68 16.96 -7.09
C GLY A 260 -16.09 17.58 -8.35
N GLY A 261 -16.75 18.61 -8.89
CA GLY A 261 -16.40 19.20 -10.19
C GLY A 261 -15.03 19.89 -10.26
N GLY A 262 -14.43 20.24 -9.11
CA GLY A 262 -13.10 20.85 -9.03
C GLY A 262 -11.99 19.91 -8.55
N SER A 263 -12.32 18.71 -8.05
CA SER A 263 -11.40 17.94 -7.17
C SER A 263 -10.10 17.52 -7.86
N GLN A 264 -10.14 17.16 -9.14
CA GLN A 264 -8.91 16.87 -9.90
C GLN A 264 -8.01 18.09 -10.10
N HIS A 265 -8.53 19.32 -10.04
CA HIS A 265 -7.72 20.53 -10.05
C HIS A 265 -7.12 20.79 -8.67
N ALA A 266 -7.95 20.75 -7.61
CA ALA A 266 -7.55 20.90 -6.21
C ALA A 266 -6.39 19.96 -5.82
N VAL A 267 -6.48 18.67 -6.18
CA VAL A 267 -5.45 17.65 -5.90
C VAL A 267 -4.12 17.97 -6.58
N ARG A 268 -4.15 18.48 -7.83
CA ARG A 268 -2.95 18.92 -8.56
C ARG A 268 -2.38 20.23 -8.02
N GLY A 269 -3.24 21.15 -7.57
CA GLY A 269 -2.86 22.35 -6.84
C GLY A 269 -2.10 22.00 -5.57
N LEU A 270 -2.72 21.23 -4.68
CA LEU A 270 -2.12 20.74 -3.43
C LEU A 270 -0.80 20.00 -3.65
N TRP A 271 -0.73 19.09 -4.64
CA TRP A 271 0.51 18.40 -5.00
C TRP A 271 1.62 19.39 -5.39
N SER A 272 1.30 20.36 -6.24
CA SER A 272 2.26 21.38 -6.69
C SER A 272 2.72 22.28 -5.54
N THR A 273 1.78 22.85 -4.77
CA THR A 273 2.06 23.73 -3.62
C THR A 273 2.85 23.03 -2.51
N LEU A 274 2.68 21.72 -2.32
CA LEU A 274 3.50 20.94 -1.40
C LEU A 274 4.91 20.69 -1.96
N LEU A 275 5.05 20.38 -3.25
CA LEU A 275 6.37 20.18 -3.90
C LEU A 275 7.18 21.46 -4.13
N GLU A 276 6.57 22.65 -4.03
CA GLU A 276 7.29 23.94 -4.03
C GLU A 276 8.12 24.18 -2.75
N ARG A 277 8.00 23.32 -1.73
CA ARG A 277 8.69 23.46 -0.44
C ARG A 277 9.98 22.63 -0.41
N GLU A 278 11.11 23.25 -0.05
CA GLU A 278 12.45 22.61 0.02
C GLU A 278 12.55 21.42 1.01
N ASP A 279 11.55 21.27 1.88
CA ASP A 279 11.41 20.18 2.85
C ASP A 279 10.55 19.01 2.36
N VAL A 280 10.06 19.06 1.11
CA VAL A 280 9.19 18.01 0.54
C VAL A 280 9.85 17.38 -0.69
N THR A 281 9.71 16.06 -0.83
CA THR A 281 10.10 15.33 -2.04
C THR A 281 8.97 14.39 -2.46
N PRO A 282 8.73 14.14 -3.78
CA PRO A 282 7.75 13.14 -4.20
C PRO A 282 8.31 11.72 -3.97
N VAL A 283 7.47 10.81 -3.49
CA VAL A 283 7.88 9.47 -3.04
C VAL A 283 7.04 8.37 -3.70
N GLY A 284 7.73 7.40 -4.29
CA GLY A 284 7.13 6.28 -5.02
C GLY A 284 6.95 5.01 -4.17
N LEU A 285 6.22 4.04 -4.72
CA LEU A 285 5.83 2.81 -4.02
C LEU A 285 7.00 2.00 -3.45
N GLY A 286 8.17 1.95 -4.09
CA GLY A 286 9.34 1.24 -3.56
C GLY A 286 9.92 1.87 -2.28
N ALA A 287 9.72 3.18 -2.09
CA ALA A 287 10.08 3.85 -0.84
C ALA A 287 8.96 3.71 0.20
N ARG A 288 7.68 3.74 -0.19
CA ARG A 288 6.54 3.39 0.69
C ARG A 288 6.73 2.01 1.33
N ASP A 289 7.10 1.01 0.54
CA ASP A 289 7.26 -0.36 1.03
C ASP A 289 8.45 -0.54 2.00
N SER A 290 9.56 0.15 1.78
CA SER A 290 10.69 0.10 2.72
C SER A 290 10.40 0.84 4.03
N LEU A 291 9.75 2.01 3.96
CA LEU A 291 9.37 2.79 5.15
C LEU A 291 8.39 2.03 6.05
N ARG A 292 7.31 1.48 5.47
CA ARG A 292 6.30 0.70 6.21
C ARG A 292 6.88 -0.58 6.82
N LEU A 293 7.82 -1.24 6.13
CA LEU A 293 8.42 -2.50 6.58
C LEU A 293 9.32 -2.29 7.81
N GLU A 294 10.10 -1.21 7.84
CA GLU A 294 10.88 -0.80 9.01
C GLU A 294 9.99 -0.43 10.20
N ALA A 295 8.88 0.26 9.94
CA ALA A 295 7.85 0.56 10.94
C ALA A 295 7.08 -0.69 11.44
N GLY A 296 7.32 -1.86 10.84
CA GLY A 296 6.67 -3.12 11.20
C GLY A 296 5.21 -3.23 10.73
N LEU A 297 4.77 -2.36 9.80
CA LEU A 297 3.40 -2.32 9.32
C LEU A 297 3.12 -3.45 8.31
N CYS A 298 1.96 -4.08 8.44
CA CYS A 298 1.48 -5.09 7.52
C CYS A 298 1.21 -4.46 6.14
N LEU A 299 1.58 -5.18 5.09
CA LEU A 299 1.07 -4.97 3.73
C LEU A 299 0.20 -6.17 3.42
N TYR A 300 -1.11 -5.95 3.33
CA TYR A 300 -2.04 -7.00 3.00
C TYR A 300 -1.96 -7.37 1.51
N GLY A 301 -2.42 -8.57 1.14
CA GLY A 301 -2.24 -9.13 -0.21
C GLY A 301 -0.95 -9.91 -0.43
N GLU A 302 0.23 -9.39 -0.07
CA GLU A 302 1.52 -10.07 -0.37
C GLU A 302 1.94 -11.13 0.67
N ARG A 303 1.54 -10.99 1.95
CA ARG A 303 2.06 -11.85 3.04
C ARG A 303 0.99 -12.53 3.89
N HIS A 304 -0.28 -12.20 3.68
CA HIS A 304 -1.40 -12.73 4.44
C HIS A 304 -2.34 -13.51 3.51
N ALA A 305 -2.16 -14.84 3.49
CA ALA A 305 -3.17 -15.73 2.93
C ALA A 305 -4.44 -15.66 3.79
N SER A 306 -5.61 -15.92 3.19
CA SER A 306 -6.94 -15.85 3.84
C SER A 306 -7.17 -16.86 4.99
N SER A 307 -6.16 -17.65 5.34
CA SER A 307 -6.09 -18.45 6.57
C SER A 307 -5.60 -17.65 7.80
N ALA A 308 -5.12 -16.42 7.62
CA ALA A 308 -4.72 -15.54 8.70
C ALA A 308 -5.96 -15.06 9.49
N ARG A 309 -6.05 -15.48 10.76
CA ARG A 309 -7.09 -15.03 11.70
C ARG A 309 -6.67 -13.72 12.36
N ALA A 310 -7.64 -12.83 12.64
CA ALA A 310 -7.38 -11.57 13.34
C ALA A 310 -6.58 -11.75 14.65
N ALA A 311 -6.94 -12.75 15.46
CA ALA A 311 -6.23 -13.08 16.71
C ALA A 311 -4.76 -13.54 16.54
N ALA A 312 -4.34 -13.96 15.34
CA ALA A 312 -2.95 -14.27 15.00
C ALA A 312 -2.20 -13.05 14.42
N ALA A 313 -2.92 -12.02 14.00
CA ALA A 313 -2.41 -10.76 13.46
C ALA A 313 -2.38 -9.63 14.52
N GLY A 314 -2.31 -9.97 15.81
CA GLY A 314 -2.37 -9.07 16.97
C GLY A 314 -1.18 -8.10 17.15
N GLY A 315 -0.72 -7.48 16.07
CA GLY A 315 0.26 -6.40 16.05
C GLY A 315 -0.34 -5.00 15.95
N ALA A 316 -1.57 -4.85 15.45
CA ALA A 316 -2.22 -3.54 15.23
C ALA A 316 -2.21 -2.64 16.49
N GLU A 317 -2.64 -3.19 17.63
CA GLU A 317 -2.67 -2.53 18.94
C GLU A 317 -1.25 -2.15 19.47
N ARG A 318 -0.21 -2.84 19.00
CA ARG A 318 1.19 -2.58 19.36
C ARG A 318 1.89 -1.55 18.45
N ALA A 319 1.31 -1.22 17.30
CA ALA A 319 1.79 -0.14 16.45
C ALA A 319 1.46 1.23 17.10
N GLY A 320 0.20 1.41 17.53
CA GLY A 320 -0.28 2.65 18.14
C GLY A 320 0.31 3.00 19.52
N THR A 321 1.20 2.17 20.08
CA THR A 321 1.80 2.35 21.41
C THR A 321 3.33 2.52 21.38
N ARG A 322 3.95 2.73 20.19
CA ARG A 322 5.41 2.79 20.06
C ARG A 322 6.02 4.07 19.47
N THR A 323 5.23 5.01 18.98
CA THR A 323 5.68 6.31 18.46
C THR A 323 5.29 7.47 19.39
N ALA A 324 5.85 7.44 20.61
CA ALA A 324 5.65 8.47 21.64
C ALA A 324 6.92 8.65 22.50
N VAL A 325 8.08 8.84 21.85
CA VAL A 325 9.37 9.28 22.42
C VAL A 325 10.04 10.20 21.40
#